data_AF-A0A388KJV8-F1
#
_entry.id   AF-A0A388KJV8-F1
#
_cell.length_a   1.000
_cell.length_b   1.000
_cell.length_c   1.000
_cell.angle_alpha   90.00
_cell.angle_beta   90.00
_cell.angle_gamma   90.00
#
_symmetry.space_group_name_H-M   'P 1'
#
loop_
_entity.id
_entity.type
_entity.pdbx_description
1 polymer ?
#
loop_
_entity_poly.entity_id
_entity_poly.type
_entity_poly.pdbx_seq_one_letter_code
_entity_poly.pdbx_strand_id
1 'polypeptide(L)'
;MSVMREDKKALPCSQKLAMIAIRAAWIEAGRPRAVIGNPSGKRHLVDRYREFQRLALMKTRIEDNRKLARSEDKKIVPDKKIVPKWTERLRPWLSLATSSDEVWRLAMQFYERWESGCLLATDGVMHKNKKKRSIFPDVDPPMDKKDKASEEGDQFVAVRNPAVSCWRQMGGLTDDEKARVLRKVLSLEVVWVKTASEALKSQRKLSGIREAVFIEKCDRMMLRLFHYIKFDHENRPEEEWEKDSPFFRPLTDVFEEFEKLGLDQERWTGWRSYFTDHSYVNLCPQLLGGKSDNNLKRTKKLIEDSRYPLEFDEGVRSVLENQHDEVSHM
;
A
#
# COMPACT_ATOMS: atom_id res chain seq x y z
N MET A 1 31.49 -42.21 14.17
CA MET A 1 31.07 -40.90 14.72
C MET A 1 30.69 -39.99 13.56
N SER A 2 29.39 -39.75 13.38
CA SER A 2 28.82 -38.89 12.34
C SER A 2 28.98 -37.43 12.76
N VAL A 3 29.78 -36.65 12.03
CA VAL A 3 29.84 -35.20 12.19
C VAL A 3 28.66 -34.62 11.42
N MET A 4 27.70 -34.06 12.17
CA MET A 4 26.52 -33.39 11.64
C MET A 4 26.95 -32.30 10.65
N ARG A 5 26.51 -32.43 9.40
CA ARG A 5 26.50 -31.31 8.46
C ARG A 5 25.47 -30.33 8.98
N GLU A 6 25.90 -29.24 9.60
CA GLU A 6 25.03 -28.08 9.78
C GLU A 6 24.62 -27.60 8.39
N ASP A 7 23.35 -27.79 8.07
CA ASP A 7 22.67 -27.16 6.95
C ASP A 7 22.84 -25.65 7.08
N LYS A 8 23.84 -25.09 6.39
CA LYS A 8 24.02 -23.64 6.22
C LYS A 8 22.85 -23.09 5.39
N LYS A 9 21.68 -22.96 6.02
CA LYS A 9 20.53 -22.23 5.48
C LYS A 9 20.97 -20.78 5.27
N ALA A 10 20.67 -20.23 4.10
CA ALA A 10 20.93 -18.83 3.80
C ALA A 10 20.28 -17.95 4.88
N LEU A 11 21.04 -16.99 5.41
CA LEU A 11 20.51 -16.05 6.41
C LEU A 11 19.49 -15.13 5.73
N PRO A 12 18.31 -14.86 6.32
CA PRO A 12 17.34 -13.97 5.69
C PRO A 12 17.86 -12.53 5.56
N CYS A 13 17.36 -11.76 4.59
CA CYS A 13 17.83 -10.38 4.40
C CYS A 13 17.55 -9.50 5.63
N SER A 14 18.44 -8.53 5.92
CA SER A 14 18.36 -7.71 7.14
C SER A 14 17.02 -6.97 7.28
N GLN A 15 16.42 -6.61 6.15
CA GLN A 15 15.10 -5.99 6.11
C GLN A 15 13.97 -6.95 6.53
N LYS A 16 13.99 -8.21 6.09
CA LYS A 16 13.01 -9.22 6.49
C LYS A 16 13.10 -9.49 7.99
N LEU A 17 14.32 -9.62 8.53
CA LEU A 17 14.55 -9.78 9.97
C LEU A 17 14.03 -8.58 10.77
N ALA A 18 14.29 -7.36 10.30
CA ALA A 18 13.74 -6.15 10.92
C ALA A 18 12.20 -6.14 10.89
N MET A 19 11.60 -6.51 9.75
CA MET A 19 10.15 -6.60 9.58
C MET A 19 9.53 -7.60 10.58
N ILE A 20 10.13 -8.80 10.73
CA ILE A 20 9.70 -9.83 11.70
C ILE A 20 9.80 -9.31 13.13
N ALA A 21 10.92 -8.66 13.48
CA ALA A 21 11.12 -8.11 14.82
C ALA A 21 10.10 -7.01 15.16
N ILE A 22 9.76 -6.16 14.19
CA ILE A 22 8.74 -5.11 14.36
C ILE A 22 7.36 -5.74 14.52
N ARG A 23 7.00 -6.75 13.71
CA ARG A 23 5.73 -7.48 13.85
C ARG A 23 5.59 -8.13 15.23
N ALA A 24 6.64 -8.80 15.70
CA ALA A 24 6.66 -9.42 17.02
C ALA A 24 6.46 -8.37 18.13
N ALA A 25 7.19 -7.25 18.07
CA ALA A 25 7.04 -6.15 19.02
C ALA A 25 5.61 -5.57 19.01
N TRP A 26 4.99 -5.47 17.84
CA TRP A 26 3.63 -4.98 17.70
C TRP A 26 2.61 -5.92 18.34
N ILE A 27 2.77 -7.24 18.15
CA ILE A 27 1.90 -8.26 18.75
C ILE A 27 2.06 -8.26 20.27
N GLU A 28 3.29 -8.27 20.77
CA GLU A 28 3.62 -8.25 22.21
C GLU A 28 3.07 -7.00 22.92
N ALA A 29 3.09 -5.85 22.23
CA ALA A 29 2.52 -4.61 22.74
C ALA A 29 0.97 -4.54 22.69
N GLY A 30 0.30 -5.62 22.31
CA GLY A 30 -1.16 -5.68 22.21
C GLY A 30 -1.73 -5.02 20.95
N ARG A 31 -0.99 -5.08 19.83
CA ARG A 31 -1.37 -4.56 18.50
C ARG A 31 -1.81 -3.08 18.51
N PRO A 32 -1.06 -2.14 19.12
CA PRO A 32 -1.46 -0.74 19.20
C PRO A 32 -1.57 -0.10 17.81
N ARG A 33 -2.49 0.86 17.65
CA ARG A 33 -2.75 1.59 16.40
C ARG A 33 -2.51 3.08 16.58
N ALA A 34 -2.13 3.74 15.49
CA ALA A 34 -2.04 5.19 15.46
C ALA A 34 -3.44 5.79 15.71
N VAL A 35 -3.53 6.78 16.59
CA VAL A 35 -4.77 7.54 16.79
C VAL A 35 -4.99 8.47 15.60
N ILE A 36 -6.10 8.26 14.88
CA ILE A 36 -6.53 9.09 13.76
C ILE A 36 -7.46 10.19 14.28
N GLY A 37 -7.26 11.43 13.82
CA GLY A 37 -8.07 12.58 14.21
C GLY A 37 -7.66 13.21 15.54
N ASN A 38 -8.62 13.83 16.24
CA ASN A 38 -8.36 14.54 17.50
C ASN A 38 -7.95 13.56 18.62
N PRO A 39 -6.76 13.72 19.23
CA PRO A 39 -6.30 12.85 20.31
C PRO A 39 -6.84 13.22 21.70
N SER A 40 -7.68 14.26 21.82
CA SER A 40 -8.29 14.62 23.10
C SER A 40 -9.03 13.43 23.72
N GLY A 41 -8.78 13.14 25.00
CA GLY A 41 -9.29 11.95 25.70
C GLY A 41 -8.59 10.62 25.34
N LYS A 42 -7.69 10.59 24.34
CA LYS A 42 -7.01 9.38 23.84
C LYS A 42 -5.48 9.44 24.00
N ARG A 43 -4.96 10.29 24.89
CA ARG A 43 -3.50 10.48 25.12
C ARG A 43 -2.78 9.17 25.44
N HIS A 44 -3.37 8.35 26.32
CA HIS A 44 -2.80 7.05 26.68
C HIS A 44 -2.60 6.11 25.47
N LEU A 45 -3.46 6.18 24.44
CA LEU A 45 -3.29 5.41 23.19
C LEU A 45 -2.16 5.96 22.34
N VAL A 46 -2.02 7.29 22.28
CA VAL A 46 -0.91 7.96 21.59
C VAL A 46 0.43 7.56 22.22
N ASP A 47 0.50 7.58 23.55
CA ASP A 47 1.73 7.26 24.30
C ASP A 47 2.09 5.77 24.14
N ARG A 48 1.11 4.87 24.27
CA ARG A 48 1.29 3.43 24.02
C ARG A 48 1.80 3.16 22.60
N TYR A 49 1.25 3.85 21.60
CA TYR A 49 1.71 3.70 20.21
C TYR A 49 3.14 4.21 20.02
N ARG A 50 3.50 5.34 20.64
CA ARG A 50 4.88 5.87 20.60
C ARG A 50 5.88 4.94 21.27
N GLU A 51 5.54 4.37 22.42
CA GLU A 51 6.37 3.41 23.12
C GLU A 51 6.62 2.17 22.28
N PHE A 52 5.56 1.61 21.67
CA PHE A 52 5.67 0.53 20.70
C PHE A 52 6.65 0.89 19.57
N GLN A 53 6.51 2.06 18.95
CA GLN A 53 7.39 2.45 17.84
C GLN A 53 8.87 2.49 18.27
N ARG A 54 9.16 3.03 19.46
CA ARG A 54 10.52 3.09 20.00
C ARG A 54 11.08 1.69 20.25
N LEU A 55 10.30 0.82 20.89
CA LEU A 55 10.68 -0.59 21.15
C LEU A 55 10.89 -1.37 19.86
N ALA A 56 9.99 -1.23 18.89
CA ALA A 56 10.08 -1.90 17.60
C ALA A 56 11.36 -1.54 16.85
N LEU A 57 11.74 -0.26 16.84
CA LEU A 57 12.98 0.20 16.21
C LEU A 57 14.23 -0.34 16.92
N MET A 58 14.20 -0.44 18.26
CA MET A 58 15.27 -1.08 19.04
C MET A 58 15.45 -2.57 18.71
N LYS A 59 14.34 -3.29 18.42
CA LYS A 59 14.36 -4.73 18.13
C LYS A 59 14.87 -5.08 16.73
N THR A 60 15.02 -4.13 15.79
CA THR A 60 15.46 -4.44 14.41
C THR A 60 16.90 -4.92 14.29
N ARG A 61 17.69 -4.90 15.38
CA ARG A 61 19.12 -5.28 15.44
C ARG A 61 20.04 -4.51 14.48
N ILE A 62 19.57 -3.39 13.94
CA ILE A 62 20.35 -2.46 13.11
C ILE A 62 20.90 -1.38 14.05
N GLU A 63 22.22 -1.19 14.06
CA GLU A 63 22.88 -0.34 15.06
C GLU A 63 22.45 1.13 14.97
N ASP A 64 22.36 1.68 13.76
CA ASP A 64 21.88 3.05 13.54
C ASP A 64 20.42 3.23 13.97
N ASN A 65 19.59 2.21 13.80
CA ASN A 65 18.20 2.24 14.28
C ASN A 65 18.14 2.30 15.81
N ARG A 66 19.01 1.56 16.51
CA ARG A 66 19.09 1.59 17.99
C ARG A 66 19.58 2.94 18.49
N LYS A 67 20.63 3.49 17.89
CA LYS A 67 21.13 4.83 18.21
C LYS A 67 20.03 5.87 18.03
N LEU A 68 19.29 5.81 16.91
CA LEU A 68 18.18 6.72 16.63
C LEU A 68 16.98 6.53 17.58
N ALA A 69 16.69 5.30 18.00
CA ALA A 69 15.63 5.03 18.96
C ALA A 69 15.96 5.55 20.37
N ARG A 70 17.25 5.69 20.71
CA ARG A 70 17.69 6.29 21.97
C ARG A 70 17.76 7.81 21.91
N SER A 71 17.80 8.42 20.73
CA SER A 71 17.86 9.87 20.58
C SER A 71 16.49 10.55 20.72
N GLU A 72 16.51 11.82 21.12
CA GLU A 72 15.34 12.70 21.17
C GLU A 72 15.27 13.64 19.94
N ASP A 73 15.99 13.27 18.88
CA ASP A 73 16.05 14.02 17.64
C ASP A 73 14.66 14.17 17.00
N LYS A 74 14.34 15.38 16.57
CA LYS A 74 13.06 15.70 15.93
C LYS A 74 13.25 16.05 14.46
N LYS A 75 12.19 15.86 13.68
CA LYS A 75 12.07 16.24 12.29
C LYS A 75 10.73 16.94 12.07
N ILE A 76 10.78 18.01 11.29
CA ILE A 76 9.57 18.67 10.77
C ILE A 76 9.12 17.87 9.55
N VAL A 77 7.87 17.41 9.57
CA VAL A 77 7.23 16.73 8.42
C VAL A 77 6.28 17.69 7.70
N PRO A 78 5.81 17.36 6.47
CA PRO A 78 4.71 18.09 5.84
C PRO A 78 3.57 18.30 6.85
N ASP A 79 2.91 19.47 6.80
CA ASP A 79 1.97 20.01 7.80
C ASP A 79 2.60 20.65 9.05
N LYS A 80 3.90 20.97 9.01
CA LYS A 80 4.67 21.62 10.11
C LYS A 80 4.64 20.84 11.43
N LYS A 81 4.24 19.57 11.41
CA LYS A 81 4.20 18.73 12.60
C LYS A 81 5.61 18.32 12.97
N ILE A 82 5.95 18.45 14.25
CA ILE A 82 7.23 18.00 14.80
C ILE A 82 7.05 16.57 15.28
N VAL A 83 7.80 15.64 14.67
CA VAL A 83 7.80 14.23 15.05
C VAL A 83 9.21 13.76 15.35
N PRO A 84 9.40 12.75 16.22
CA PRO A 84 10.71 12.17 16.42
C PRO A 84 11.28 11.55 15.13
N LYS A 85 12.59 11.68 14.89
CA LYS A 85 13.24 11.11 13.69
C LYS A 85 13.06 9.60 13.59
N TRP A 86 13.03 8.88 14.72
CA TRP A 86 12.79 7.44 14.74
C TRP A 86 11.40 7.07 14.21
N THR A 87 10.38 7.93 14.36
CA THR A 87 9.05 7.71 13.77
C THR A 87 9.14 7.70 12.24
N GLU A 88 9.89 8.64 11.67
CA GLU A 88 10.09 8.74 10.22
C GLU A 88 10.94 7.62 9.64
N ARG A 89 11.93 7.16 10.41
CA ARG A 89 12.70 5.98 10.08
C ARG A 89 11.76 4.79 10.03
N LEU A 90 10.98 4.53 11.09
CA LEU A 90 10.16 3.32 11.23
C LEU A 90 8.97 3.24 10.24
N ARG A 91 8.46 4.39 9.77
CA ARG A 91 7.25 4.51 8.94
C ARG A 91 7.12 3.50 7.80
N PRO A 92 8.14 3.24 6.96
CA PRO A 92 8.01 2.31 5.85
C PRO A 92 7.75 0.86 6.28
N TRP A 93 8.25 0.44 7.45
CA TRP A 93 8.01 -0.91 7.94
C TRP A 93 6.62 -1.03 8.58
N LEU A 94 6.14 0.02 9.25
CA LEU A 94 4.82 0.01 9.89
C LEU A 94 3.67 -0.23 8.92
N SER A 95 3.80 0.22 7.66
CA SER A 95 2.75 0.06 6.65
C SER A 95 2.39 -1.40 6.41
N LEU A 96 3.32 -2.33 6.59
CA LEU A 96 3.08 -3.77 6.50
C LEU A 96 3.10 -4.48 7.84
N ALA A 97 4.08 -4.18 8.70
CA ALA A 97 4.26 -4.89 9.97
C ALA A 97 3.07 -4.75 10.92
N THR A 98 2.27 -3.69 10.78
CA THR A 98 1.06 -3.48 11.59
C THR A 98 -0.23 -3.76 10.81
N SER A 99 -0.17 -4.37 9.62
CA SER A 99 -1.37 -4.71 8.84
C SER A 99 -2.04 -6.02 9.29
N SER A 100 -3.13 -6.41 8.64
CA SER A 100 -3.80 -7.70 8.82
C SER A 100 -2.83 -8.88 8.66
N ASP A 101 -3.23 -10.03 9.22
CA ASP A 101 -2.43 -11.26 9.13
C ASP A 101 -2.32 -11.75 7.66
N GLU A 102 -3.29 -11.44 6.80
CA GLU A 102 -3.19 -11.71 5.37
C GLU A 102 -2.10 -10.87 4.68
N VAL A 103 -2.12 -9.54 4.87
CA VAL A 103 -1.10 -8.65 4.31
C VAL A 103 0.29 -9.06 4.80
N TRP A 104 0.39 -9.44 6.08
CA TRP A 104 1.62 -9.96 6.66
C TRP A 104 2.11 -11.23 5.93
N ARG A 105 1.23 -12.21 5.71
CA ARG A 105 1.55 -13.45 4.99
C ARG A 105 2.01 -13.18 3.55
N LEU A 106 1.37 -12.24 2.85
CA LEU A 106 1.77 -11.84 1.50
C LEU A 106 3.13 -11.13 1.50
N ALA A 107 3.40 -10.28 2.50
CA ALA A 107 4.68 -9.62 2.66
C ALA A 107 5.83 -10.62 2.92
N MET A 108 5.59 -11.68 3.70
CA MET A 108 6.61 -12.72 3.93
C MET A 108 6.89 -13.53 2.66
N GLN A 109 5.85 -13.89 1.90
CA GLN A 109 6.01 -14.51 0.58
C GLN A 109 6.79 -13.62 -0.39
N PHE A 110 6.56 -12.30 -0.35
CA PHE A 110 7.36 -11.37 -1.14
C PHE A 110 8.84 -11.51 -0.82
N TYR A 111 9.22 -11.51 0.46
CA TYR A 111 10.64 -11.64 0.81
C TYR A 111 11.20 -13.01 0.41
N GLU A 112 10.44 -14.09 0.56
CA GLU A 112 10.86 -15.43 0.11
C GLU A 112 11.12 -15.47 -1.41
N ARG A 113 10.22 -14.89 -2.21
CA ARG A 113 10.42 -14.79 -3.67
C ARG A 113 11.54 -13.84 -4.04
N TRP A 114 11.73 -12.75 -3.30
CA TRP A 114 12.85 -11.82 -3.49
C TRP A 114 14.20 -12.50 -3.23
N GLU A 115 14.33 -13.16 -2.08
CA GLU A 115 15.53 -13.90 -1.67
C GLU A 115 15.86 -15.05 -2.64
N SER A 116 14.83 -15.66 -3.24
CA SER A 116 14.97 -16.70 -4.25
C SER A 116 15.22 -16.17 -5.67
N GLY A 117 15.26 -14.84 -5.87
CA GLY A 117 15.44 -14.22 -7.18
C GLY A 117 14.25 -14.36 -8.14
N CYS A 118 13.07 -14.75 -7.63
CA CYS A 118 11.86 -15.02 -8.41
C CYS A 118 10.99 -13.78 -8.64
N LEU A 119 11.44 -12.59 -8.24
CA LEU A 119 10.76 -11.32 -8.51
C LEU A 119 11.51 -10.52 -9.57
N LEU A 120 10.79 -9.59 -10.21
CA LEU A 120 11.35 -8.71 -11.22
C LEU A 120 12.33 -7.71 -10.59
N ALA A 121 13.54 -7.65 -11.15
CA ALA A 121 14.50 -6.61 -10.82
C ALA A 121 14.09 -5.26 -11.42
N THR A 122 14.88 -4.22 -11.18
CA THR A 122 14.59 -2.83 -11.60
C THR A 122 14.49 -2.66 -13.12
N ASP A 123 15.10 -3.56 -13.89
CA ASP A 123 15.08 -3.62 -15.35
C ASP A 123 13.97 -4.54 -15.89
N GLY A 124 13.09 -5.05 -15.02
CA GLY A 124 12.03 -6.00 -15.36
C GLY A 124 12.53 -7.38 -15.73
N VAL A 125 13.81 -7.70 -15.52
CA VAL A 125 14.36 -9.04 -15.74
C VAL A 125 14.32 -9.80 -14.41
N MET A 126 13.96 -11.08 -14.44
CA MET A 126 14.14 -11.92 -13.24
C MET A 126 15.63 -12.07 -12.96
N HIS A 127 16.01 -12.11 -11.69
CA HIS A 127 17.37 -12.53 -11.33
C HIS A 127 17.59 -13.95 -11.88
N LYS A 128 18.32 -14.08 -12.99
CA LYS A 128 18.48 -15.39 -13.66
C LYS A 128 19.16 -16.37 -12.71
N ASN A 129 18.50 -17.51 -12.46
CA ASN A 129 19.05 -18.67 -11.77
C ASN A 129 20.26 -19.23 -12.53
N LYS A 130 21.46 -18.78 -12.18
CA LYS A 130 22.61 -19.70 -12.11
C LYS A 130 22.67 -20.14 -10.64
N LYS A 131 22.69 -21.45 -10.37
CA LYS A 131 22.71 -22.06 -9.02
C LYS A 131 23.57 -21.22 -8.05
N LYS A 132 22.96 -20.37 -7.22
CA LYS A 132 23.71 -19.47 -6.34
C LYS A 132 23.00 -19.39 -5.00
N ARG A 133 23.67 -19.90 -3.96
CA ARG A 133 23.35 -19.56 -2.57
C ARG A 133 23.74 -18.08 -2.36
N SER A 134 22.97 -17.31 -1.61
CA SER A 134 23.29 -15.92 -1.29
C SER A 134 24.24 -15.83 -0.09
N ILE A 135 25.27 -15.01 -0.17
CA ILE A 135 26.10 -14.59 0.98
C ILE A 135 26.01 -13.06 1.06
N PHE A 136 25.67 -12.54 2.24
CA PHE A 136 25.48 -11.10 2.48
C PHE A 136 26.77 -10.46 3.01
N PRO A 137 27.23 -9.33 2.45
CA PRO A 137 27.93 -8.32 3.23
C PRO A 137 26.89 -7.45 3.94
N ASP A 138 27.13 -7.21 5.23
CA ASP A 138 26.49 -6.15 6.00
C ASP A 138 26.89 -4.78 5.41
N VAL A 139 26.11 -3.74 5.76
CA VAL A 139 26.23 -2.32 5.41
C VAL A 139 25.22 -1.84 4.36
N ASP A 140 24.30 -0.97 4.83
CA ASP A 140 23.39 -0.13 4.05
C ASP A 140 24.12 0.48 2.83
N PRO A 141 23.63 0.36 1.59
CA PRO A 141 24.33 0.96 0.46
C PRO A 141 24.16 2.49 0.50
N PRO A 142 25.27 3.27 0.44
CA PRO A 142 25.21 4.61 -0.12
C PRO A 142 24.75 4.48 -1.59
N MET A 143 23.88 5.39 -2.01
CA MET A 143 23.54 5.52 -3.43
C MET A 143 24.82 5.73 -4.24
N ASP A 144 24.83 5.11 -5.43
CA ASP A 144 25.82 5.27 -6.50
C ASP A 144 27.21 4.65 -6.27
N LYS A 145 27.43 3.46 -6.88
CA LYS A 145 28.52 3.24 -7.84
C LYS A 145 28.41 1.89 -8.56
N LYS A 146 28.84 1.96 -9.82
CA LYS A 146 28.98 0.93 -10.85
C LYS A 146 30.06 -0.06 -10.40
N ASP A 147 29.78 -1.36 -10.34
CA ASP A 147 30.85 -2.35 -10.19
C ASP A 147 30.72 -3.51 -11.18
N LYS A 148 31.90 -3.86 -11.72
CA LYS A 148 32.17 -4.71 -12.88
C LYS A 148 31.98 -6.19 -12.57
N ALA A 149 31.64 -6.94 -13.62
CA ALA A 149 31.57 -8.39 -13.64
C ALA A 149 32.94 -9.05 -13.41
N SER A 150 32.96 -10.20 -12.72
CA SER A 150 34.14 -11.08 -12.60
C SER A 150 33.77 -12.50 -13.06
N GLU A 151 34.70 -13.15 -13.74
CA GLU A 151 34.59 -14.39 -14.53
C GLU A 151 34.40 -15.68 -13.70
N GLU A 152 34.28 -16.79 -14.44
CA GLU A 152 33.79 -18.13 -14.09
C GLU A 152 34.32 -18.76 -12.79
N GLY A 153 33.34 -19.16 -11.97
CA GLY A 153 33.37 -19.82 -10.67
C GLY A 153 31.93 -19.76 -10.15
N ASP A 154 31.50 -20.57 -9.18
CA ASP A 154 30.14 -20.47 -8.61
C ASP A 154 29.93 -19.06 -8.02
N GLN A 155 29.40 -18.16 -8.83
CA GLN A 155 29.56 -16.72 -8.67
C GLN A 155 28.46 -16.19 -7.75
N PHE A 156 28.60 -16.27 -6.44
CA PHE A 156 27.62 -15.74 -5.47
C PHE A 156 27.18 -14.31 -5.85
N VAL A 157 25.88 -14.08 -6.06
CA VAL A 157 25.31 -12.74 -6.28
C VAL A 157 24.69 -12.29 -4.97
N ALA A 158 25.18 -11.20 -4.41
CA ALA A 158 24.56 -10.57 -3.25
C ALA A 158 23.17 -10.03 -3.65
N VAL A 159 22.11 -10.61 -3.08
CA VAL A 159 20.74 -10.11 -3.27
C VAL A 159 20.61 -8.84 -2.44
N ARG A 160 20.55 -7.68 -3.12
CA ARG A 160 20.35 -6.39 -2.45
C ARG A 160 18.99 -6.36 -1.75
N ASN A 161 18.91 -5.62 -0.64
CA ASN A 161 17.63 -5.39 0.05
C ASN A 161 16.63 -4.72 -0.91
N PRO A 162 15.35 -5.13 -0.89
CA PRO A 162 14.32 -4.48 -1.68
C PRO A 162 14.11 -3.03 -1.23
N ALA A 163 13.71 -2.17 -2.16
CA ALA A 163 13.58 -0.74 -1.89
C ALA A 163 12.53 -0.46 -0.81
N VAL A 164 12.98 -0.04 0.38
CA VAL A 164 12.14 0.29 1.54
C VAL A 164 11.13 1.41 1.23
N SER A 165 11.48 2.29 0.29
CA SER A 165 10.63 3.39 -0.18
C SER A 165 9.33 2.92 -0.85
N CYS A 166 9.30 1.70 -1.39
CA CYS A 166 8.10 1.08 -1.97
C CYS A 166 7.08 0.73 -0.88
N TRP A 167 7.53 0.18 0.27
CA TRP A 167 6.65 -0.06 1.43
C TRP A 167 6.00 1.22 1.95
N ARG A 168 6.75 2.33 1.89
CA ARG A 168 6.23 3.65 2.29
C ARG A 168 5.03 4.08 1.43
N GLN A 169 5.01 3.75 0.13
CA GLN A 169 3.89 4.14 -0.75
C GLN A 169 2.56 3.51 -0.31
N MET A 170 2.61 2.30 0.25
CA MET A 170 1.44 1.56 0.72
C MET A 170 0.85 2.09 2.04
N GLY A 171 1.45 3.11 2.66
CA GLY A 171 1.00 3.62 3.97
C GLY A 171 -0.42 4.21 3.98
N GLY A 172 -0.90 4.70 2.83
CA GLY A 172 -2.25 5.25 2.68
C GLY A 172 -3.27 4.28 2.07
N LEU A 173 -2.94 2.99 2.01
CA LEU A 173 -3.83 1.94 1.52
C LEU A 173 -4.52 1.21 2.68
N THR A 174 -5.73 0.69 2.45
CA THR A 174 -6.37 -0.27 3.35
C THR A 174 -5.64 -1.61 3.31
N ASP A 175 -5.94 -2.53 4.24
CA ASP A 175 -5.30 -3.84 4.23
C ASP A 175 -5.70 -4.66 2.99
N ASP A 176 -6.93 -4.53 2.49
CA ASP A 176 -7.36 -5.21 1.25
C ASP A 176 -6.66 -4.67 0.01
N GLU A 177 -6.52 -3.34 -0.07
CA GLU A 177 -5.76 -2.69 -1.15
C GLU A 177 -4.29 -3.09 -1.12
N LYS A 178 -3.65 -3.11 0.07
CA LYS A 178 -2.27 -3.61 0.21
C LYS A 178 -2.16 -5.05 -0.26
N ALA A 179 -3.12 -5.90 0.11
CA ALA A 179 -3.14 -7.29 -0.32
C ALA A 179 -3.25 -7.41 -1.85
N ARG A 180 -4.12 -6.63 -2.51
CA ARG A 180 -4.21 -6.60 -3.98
C ARG A 180 -2.91 -6.17 -4.64
N VAL A 181 -2.26 -5.10 -4.17
CA VAL A 181 -0.96 -4.68 -4.73
C VAL A 181 0.11 -5.75 -4.51
N LEU A 182 0.19 -6.35 -3.32
CA LEU A 182 1.15 -7.43 -3.04
C LEU A 182 0.91 -8.65 -3.93
N ARG A 183 -0.34 -9.04 -4.17
CA ARG A 183 -0.66 -10.15 -5.09
C ARG A 183 -0.20 -9.83 -6.51
N LYS A 184 -0.44 -8.61 -7.01
CA LYS A 184 0.05 -8.15 -8.33
C LYS A 184 1.57 -8.15 -8.44
N VAL A 185 2.28 -7.83 -7.34
CA VAL A 185 3.75 -7.95 -7.29
C VAL A 185 4.18 -9.41 -7.36
N LEU A 186 3.52 -10.28 -6.60
CA LEU A 186 3.84 -11.71 -6.55
C LEU A 186 3.53 -12.41 -7.88
N SER A 187 2.51 -11.97 -8.62
CA SER A 187 2.17 -12.45 -9.97
C SER A 187 3.01 -11.80 -11.09
N LEU A 188 3.95 -10.91 -10.73
CA LEU A 188 4.84 -10.21 -11.66
C LEU A 188 4.14 -9.20 -12.59
N GLU A 189 2.91 -8.80 -12.27
CA GLU A 189 2.19 -7.72 -12.95
C GLU A 189 2.70 -6.32 -12.54
N VAL A 190 3.28 -6.21 -11.35
CA VAL A 190 3.85 -4.97 -10.79
C VAL A 190 5.29 -5.19 -10.37
N VAL A 191 6.18 -4.30 -10.82
CA VAL A 191 7.62 -4.37 -10.47
C VAL A 191 7.85 -3.68 -9.11
N TRP A 192 8.70 -4.27 -8.27
CA TRP A 192 9.06 -3.73 -6.95
C TRP A 192 10.03 -2.54 -7.01
N VAL A 193 9.63 -1.48 -7.72
CA VAL A 193 10.32 -0.20 -7.83
C VAL A 193 9.37 0.94 -7.53
N LYS A 194 9.90 2.09 -7.09
CA LYS A 194 9.06 3.24 -6.77
C LYS A 194 8.26 3.69 -7.99
N THR A 195 8.91 3.83 -9.13
CA THR A 195 8.33 4.20 -10.43
C THR A 195 9.01 3.34 -11.48
N ALA A 196 8.22 2.71 -12.36
CA ALA A 196 8.77 1.95 -13.48
C ALA A 196 9.45 2.87 -14.49
N SER A 197 10.47 2.38 -15.18
CA SER A 197 11.09 3.10 -16.30
C SER A 197 10.14 3.16 -17.49
N GLU A 198 10.28 4.16 -18.35
CA GLU A 198 9.45 4.28 -19.56
C GLU A 198 9.60 3.06 -20.49
N ALA A 199 10.79 2.45 -20.54
CA ALA A 199 10.98 1.20 -21.26
C ALA A 199 10.09 0.06 -20.73
N LEU A 200 9.96 -0.07 -19.40
CA LEU A 200 9.10 -1.10 -18.79
C LEU A 200 7.62 -0.83 -19.05
N LYS A 201 7.21 0.43 -18.99
CA LYS A 201 5.83 0.85 -19.27
C LYS A 201 5.48 0.59 -20.74
N SER A 202 6.31 1.02 -21.67
CA SER A 202 6.00 0.93 -23.11
C SER A 202 6.18 -0.48 -23.67
N GLN A 203 7.23 -1.22 -23.28
CA GLN A 203 7.54 -2.52 -23.89
C GLN A 203 6.82 -3.70 -23.22
N ARG A 204 6.61 -3.62 -21.91
CA ARG A 204 6.08 -4.75 -21.11
C ARG A 204 4.77 -4.43 -20.41
N LYS A 205 4.26 -3.19 -20.53
CA LYS A 205 3.05 -2.71 -19.85
C LYS A 205 3.12 -2.92 -18.33
N LEU A 206 4.33 -2.91 -17.76
CA LEU A 206 4.56 -3.11 -16.34
C LEU A 206 4.56 -1.78 -15.61
N SER A 207 3.90 -1.74 -14.46
CA SER A 207 3.82 -0.55 -13.60
C SER A 207 4.70 -0.70 -12.36
N GLY A 208 5.08 0.44 -11.77
CA GLY A 208 5.78 0.48 -10.50
C GLY A 208 4.80 0.51 -9.33
N ILE A 209 5.34 0.49 -8.12
CA ILE A 209 4.54 0.51 -6.90
C ILE A 209 3.75 1.82 -6.76
N ARG A 210 4.30 2.96 -7.19
CA ARG A 210 3.58 4.24 -7.13
C ARG A 210 2.34 4.23 -8.01
N GLU A 211 2.44 3.70 -9.24
CA GLU A 211 1.32 3.60 -10.17
C GLU A 211 0.28 2.59 -9.66
N ALA A 212 0.70 1.41 -9.19
CA ALA A 212 -0.21 0.42 -8.64
C ALA A 212 -0.96 0.95 -7.40
N VAL A 213 -0.27 1.63 -6.49
CA VAL A 213 -0.89 2.30 -5.32
C VAL A 213 -1.87 3.40 -5.76
N PHE A 214 -1.55 4.13 -6.82
CA PHE A 214 -2.44 5.16 -7.34
C PHE A 214 -3.73 4.58 -7.90
N ILE A 215 -3.65 3.50 -8.67
CA ILE A 215 -4.83 2.79 -9.21
C ILE A 215 -5.76 2.36 -8.08
N GLU A 216 -5.25 1.76 -7.00
CA GLU A 216 -6.08 1.33 -5.87
C GLU A 216 -6.77 2.53 -5.17
N LYS A 217 -6.07 3.66 -5.03
CA LYS A 217 -6.68 4.88 -4.46
C LYS A 217 -7.70 5.51 -5.41
N CYS A 218 -7.45 5.45 -6.70
CA CYS A 218 -8.36 5.92 -7.75
C CYS A 218 -9.65 5.09 -7.72
N ASP A 219 -9.54 3.76 -7.69
CA ASP A 219 -10.70 2.86 -7.60
C ASP A 219 -11.50 3.12 -6.32
N ARG A 220 -10.84 3.35 -5.18
CA ARG A 220 -11.52 3.76 -3.95
C ARG A 220 -12.27 5.09 -4.10
N MET A 221 -11.62 6.09 -4.69
CA MET A 221 -12.24 7.40 -4.95
C MET A 221 -13.47 7.24 -5.84
N MET A 222 -13.33 6.58 -6.98
CA MET A 222 -14.40 6.32 -7.93
C MET A 222 -15.56 5.57 -7.27
N LEU A 223 -15.28 4.55 -6.46
CA LEU A 223 -16.32 3.80 -5.75
C LEU A 223 -17.08 4.67 -4.74
N ARG A 224 -16.37 5.57 -4.04
CA ARG A 224 -17.02 6.53 -3.13
C ARG A 224 -17.92 7.51 -3.89
N LEU A 225 -17.43 8.03 -5.01
CA LEU A 225 -18.16 8.98 -5.86
C LEU A 225 -19.36 8.32 -6.53
N PHE A 226 -19.22 7.09 -7.04
CA PHE A 226 -20.33 6.31 -7.60
C PHE A 226 -21.49 6.19 -6.60
N HIS A 227 -21.20 5.79 -5.36
CA HIS A 227 -22.23 5.68 -4.33
C HIS A 227 -22.85 7.04 -3.97
N TYR A 228 -22.07 8.13 -4.03
CA TYR A 228 -22.60 9.48 -3.85
C TYR A 228 -23.54 9.90 -4.97
N ILE A 229 -23.14 9.70 -6.23
CA ILE A 229 -23.94 10.06 -7.39
C ILE A 229 -25.25 9.26 -7.39
N LYS A 230 -25.20 7.96 -7.08
CA LYS A 230 -26.41 7.14 -6.90
C LYS A 230 -27.30 7.66 -5.77
N PHE A 231 -26.72 8.02 -4.64
CA PHE A 231 -27.46 8.58 -3.49
C PHE A 231 -28.14 9.92 -3.81
N ASP A 232 -27.45 10.80 -4.54
CA ASP A 232 -27.95 12.08 -5.03
C ASP A 232 -29.08 11.88 -6.06
N HIS A 233 -28.87 10.98 -7.03
CA HIS A 233 -29.85 10.60 -8.05
C HIS A 233 -31.15 10.05 -7.46
N GLU A 234 -31.05 9.21 -6.42
CA GLU A 234 -32.19 8.64 -5.69
C GLU A 234 -32.87 9.64 -4.74
N ASN A 235 -32.39 10.88 -4.64
CA ASN A 235 -32.88 11.92 -3.72
C ASN A 235 -32.98 11.43 -2.26
N ARG A 236 -31.98 10.66 -1.82
CA ARG A 236 -32.01 10.03 -0.50
C ARG A 236 -31.73 11.05 0.62
N PRO A 237 -32.36 10.87 1.80
CA PRO A 237 -32.16 11.78 2.93
C PRO A 237 -30.73 11.66 3.49
N GLU A 238 -30.13 12.79 3.90
CA GLU A 238 -28.74 12.85 4.38
C GLU A 238 -28.48 11.91 5.57
N GLU A 239 -29.50 11.69 6.41
CA GLU A 239 -29.44 10.80 7.57
C GLU A 239 -29.13 9.35 7.19
N GLU A 240 -29.45 8.92 5.97
CA GLU A 240 -29.11 7.58 5.49
C GLU A 240 -27.63 7.39 5.20
N TRP A 241 -26.95 8.46 4.77
CA TRP A 241 -25.50 8.43 4.55
C TRP A 241 -24.72 8.30 5.86
N GLU A 242 -25.23 8.94 6.92
CA GLU A 242 -24.56 9.02 8.21
C GLU A 242 -24.86 7.83 9.14
N LYS A 243 -25.84 6.98 8.79
CA LYS A 243 -26.12 5.74 9.54
C LYS A 243 -24.96 4.75 9.46
N ASP A 244 -24.80 3.95 10.51
CA ASP A 244 -23.82 2.84 10.60
C ASP A 244 -24.18 1.62 9.70
N SER A 245 -25.10 1.80 8.74
CA SER A 245 -25.45 0.77 7.75
C SER A 245 -24.34 0.61 6.71
N PRO A 246 -24.11 -0.58 6.13
CA PRO A 246 -23.23 -0.75 4.98
C PRO A 246 -23.81 -0.04 3.76
N PHE A 247 -23.60 1.27 3.70
CA PHE A 247 -24.02 2.13 2.60
C PHE A 247 -23.11 1.92 1.38
N PHE A 248 -21.80 1.81 1.61
CA PHE A 248 -20.83 1.50 0.57
C PHE A 248 -20.77 0.00 0.35
N ARG A 249 -21.13 -0.44 -0.86
CA ARG A 249 -20.98 -1.80 -1.32
C ARG A 249 -19.63 -1.97 -2.02
N PRO A 250 -19.04 -3.18 -1.99
CA PRO A 250 -17.83 -3.47 -2.75
C PRO A 250 -18.09 -3.33 -4.26
N LEU A 251 -17.02 -3.09 -5.02
CA LEU A 251 -17.10 -2.90 -6.47
C LEU A 251 -17.68 -4.13 -7.21
N THR A 252 -17.51 -5.33 -6.65
CA THR A 252 -18.09 -6.57 -7.18
C THR A 252 -19.60 -6.49 -7.27
N ASP A 253 -20.25 -6.05 -6.20
CA ASP A 253 -21.72 -5.94 -6.12
C ASP A 253 -22.23 -4.84 -7.05
N VAL A 254 -21.43 -3.78 -7.24
CA VAL A 254 -21.74 -2.72 -8.21
C VAL A 254 -21.73 -3.28 -9.63
N PHE A 255 -20.75 -4.11 -10.00
CA PHE A 255 -20.75 -4.73 -11.32
C PHE A 255 -21.89 -5.73 -11.48
N GLU A 256 -22.17 -6.57 -10.49
CA GLU A 256 -23.29 -7.52 -10.55
C GLU A 256 -24.64 -6.82 -10.80
N GLU A 257 -24.84 -5.62 -10.25
CA GLU A 257 -26.08 -4.85 -10.44
C GLU A 257 -26.11 -4.08 -11.77
N PHE A 258 -24.99 -3.47 -12.18
CA PHE A 258 -24.98 -2.47 -13.27
C PHE A 258 -24.31 -2.94 -14.57
N GLU A 259 -23.78 -4.17 -14.64
CA GLU A 259 -23.11 -4.68 -15.84
C GLU A 259 -24.02 -4.65 -17.08
N LYS A 260 -25.28 -5.09 -16.94
CA LYS A 260 -26.27 -5.05 -18.03
C LYS A 260 -26.63 -3.63 -18.49
N LEU A 261 -26.46 -2.66 -17.60
CA LEU A 261 -26.70 -1.24 -17.85
C LEU A 261 -25.47 -0.54 -18.43
N GLY A 262 -24.43 -1.31 -18.77
CA GLY A 262 -23.21 -0.85 -19.41
C GLY A 262 -22.12 -0.41 -18.44
N LEU A 263 -22.16 -0.81 -17.16
CA LEU A 263 -21.06 -0.60 -16.21
C LEU A 263 -20.27 -1.89 -16.01
N ASP A 264 -19.33 -2.14 -16.90
CA ASP A 264 -18.40 -3.26 -16.81
C ASP A 264 -17.00 -2.84 -16.31
N GLN A 265 -16.12 -3.83 -16.16
CA GLN A 265 -14.74 -3.64 -15.72
C GLN A 265 -13.90 -2.80 -16.71
N GLU A 266 -14.20 -2.86 -18.01
CA GLU A 266 -13.49 -2.12 -19.05
C GLU A 266 -13.83 -0.63 -18.96
N ARG A 267 -15.12 -0.30 -18.90
CA ARG A 267 -15.61 1.06 -18.72
C ARG A 267 -15.10 1.66 -17.41
N TRP A 268 -15.17 0.91 -16.30
CA TRP A 268 -14.59 1.35 -15.03
C TRP A 268 -13.09 1.64 -15.16
N THR A 269 -12.34 0.77 -15.85
CA THR A 269 -10.91 1.00 -16.07
C THR A 269 -10.65 2.22 -16.94
N GLY A 270 -11.47 2.46 -17.97
CA GLY A 270 -11.40 3.64 -18.83
C GLY A 270 -11.61 4.94 -18.05
N TRP A 271 -12.56 4.96 -17.11
CA TRP A 271 -12.86 6.12 -16.27
C TRP A 271 -11.72 6.55 -15.34
N ARG A 272 -10.76 5.67 -15.03
CA ARG A 272 -9.54 6.07 -14.29
C ARG A 272 -8.77 7.18 -14.99
N SER A 273 -8.91 7.31 -16.31
CA SER A 273 -8.25 8.36 -17.09
C SER A 273 -8.74 9.77 -16.75
N TYR A 274 -9.93 9.93 -16.16
CA TYR A 274 -10.44 11.22 -15.69
C TYR A 274 -9.81 11.65 -14.36
N PHE A 275 -9.20 10.72 -13.63
CA PHE A 275 -8.55 10.97 -12.34
C PHE A 275 -7.04 11.01 -12.52
N THR A 276 -6.49 12.15 -12.95
CA THR A 276 -5.04 12.29 -13.21
C THR A 276 -4.26 12.94 -12.07
N ASP A 277 -4.90 13.79 -11.26
CA ASP A 277 -4.25 14.49 -10.15
C ASP A 277 -4.16 13.60 -8.89
N HIS A 278 -2.95 13.12 -8.60
CA HIS A 278 -2.65 12.36 -7.38
C HIS A 278 -3.05 13.09 -6.10
N SER A 279 -2.90 14.42 -6.05
CA SER A 279 -3.24 15.20 -4.85
C SER A 279 -4.74 15.27 -4.62
N TYR A 280 -5.55 15.33 -5.68
CA TYR A 280 -7.01 15.20 -5.60
C TYR A 280 -7.42 13.80 -5.13
N VAL A 281 -6.88 12.75 -5.75
CA VAL A 281 -7.17 11.35 -5.35
C VAL A 281 -6.79 11.09 -3.89
N ASN A 282 -5.74 11.73 -3.38
CA ASN A 282 -5.33 11.63 -1.98
C ASN A 282 -6.24 12.37 -0.99
N LEU A 283 -7.18 13.20 -1.46
CA LEU A 283 -8.24 13.77 -0.60
C LEU A 283 -9.28 12.72 -0.22
N CYS A 284 -9.40 11.63 -1.01
CA CYS A 284 -10.31 10.54 -0.70
C CYS A 284 -9.93 9.93 0.66
N PRO A 285 -10.89 9.83 1.61
CA PRO A 285 -10.64 9.14 2.85
C PRO A 285 -10.21 7.68 2.64
N GLN A 286 -9.48 7.15 3.62
CA GLN A 286 -8.89 5.81 3.50
C GLN A 286 -9.95 4.70 3.57
N LEU A 287 -11.06 4.91 4.28
CA LEU A 287 -12.12 3.92 4.42
C LEU A 287 -13.34 4.32 3.58
N LEU A 288 -14.01 3.31 3.04
CA LEU A 288 -15.33 3.45 2.43
C LEU A 288 -16.40 3.28 3.51
N GLY A 289 -16.35 4.18 4.49
CA GLY A 289 -17.36 4.31 5.54
C GLY A 289 -16.95 3.90 6.96
N GLY A 290 -17.95 3.78 7.84
CA GLY A 290 -17.85 3.54 9.28
C GLY A 290 -17.93 4.82 10.13
N LYS A 291 -18.03 4.68 11.46
CA LYS A 291 -18.23 5.78 12.44
C LYS A 291 -17.31 7.00 12.27
N SER A 292 -16.11 6.83 11.72
CA SER A 292 -15.14 7.91 11.50
C SER A 292 -15.04 8.41 10.05
N ASP A 293 -15.76 7.79 9.11
CA ASP A 293 -15.66 8.04 7.67
C ASP A 293 -16.98 8.14 6.89
N ASN A 294 -18.12 7.79 7.51
CA ASN A 294 -19.49 8.09 7.06
C ASN A 294 -19.82 9.58 7.28
N ASN A 295 -19.01 10.46 6.69
CA ASN A 295 -19.23 11.90 6.76
C ASN A 295 -19.58 12.42 5.37
N LEU A 296 -20.84 12.78 5.17
CA LEU A 296 -21.34 13.31 3.90
C LEU A 296 -20.58 14.58 3.49
N LYS A 297 -20.26 15.45 4.45
CA LYS A 297 -19.50 16.69 4.20
C LYS A 297 -18.10 16.41 3.62
N ARG A 298 -17.45 15.30 3.99
CA ARG A 298 -16.16 14.93 3.37
C ARG A 298 -16.34 14.57 1.91
N THR A 299 -17.41 13.85 1.57
CA THR A 299 -17.70 13.48 0.18
C THR A 299 -18.10 14.70 -0.64
N LYS A 300 -18.97 15.57 -0.12
CA LYS A 300 -19.36 16.84 -0.78
C LYS A 300 -18.14 17.70 -1.12
N LYS A 301 -17.16 17.80 -0.22
CA LYS A 301 -15.89 18.49 -0.50
C LYS A 301 -15.09 17.94 -1.67
N LEU A 302 -15.25 16.65 -2.01
CA LEU A 302 -14.60 16.05 -3.18
C LEU A 302 -15.28 16.48 -4.48
N ILE A 303 -16.60 16.71 -4.43
CA ILE A 303 -17.42 17.18 -5.55
C ILE A 303 -17.21 18.68 -5.78
N GLU A 304 -17.11 19.46 -4.70
CA GLU A 304 -16.87 20.90 -4.72
C GLU A 304 -15.42 21.27 -5.13
N ASP A 305 -14.51 20.29 -5.19
CA ASP A 305 -13.12 20.53 -5.60
C ASP A 305 -13.06 20.81 -7.11
N SER A 306 -12.27 21.79 -7.53
CA SER A 306 -12.13 22.18 -8.93
C SER A 306 -11.60 21.09 -9.86
N ARG A 307 -11.09 19.98 -9.31
CA ARG A 307 -10.56 18.82 -10.05
C ARG A 307 -11.53 17.65 -10.10
N TYR A 308 -12.77 17.83 -9.63
CA TYR A 308 -13.82 16.84 -9.76
C TYR A 308 -14.04 16.48 -11.24
N PRO A 309 -13.96 15.18 -11.63
CA PRO A 309 -14.13 14.78 -13.01
C PRO A 309 -15.61 14.72 -13.40
N LEU A 310 -16.08 15.75 -14.10
CA LEU A 310 -17.47 15.84 -14.58
C LEU A 310 -17.80 14.70 -15.56
N GLU A 311 -16.84 14.27 -16.36
CA GLU A 311 -17.02 13.17 -17.32
C GLU A 311 -17.29 11.83 -16.63
N PHE A 312 -16.74 11.62 -15.42
CA PHE A 312 -17.07 10.47 -14.60
C PHE A 312 -18.50 10.57 -14.05
N ASP A 313 -18.90 11.75 -13.58
CA ASP A 313 -20.25 12.02 -13.08
C ASP A 313 -21.32 11.72 -14.14
N GLU A 314 -21.18 12.35 -15.31
CA GLU A 314 -22.05 12.15 -16.46
C GLU A 314 -22.11 10.67 -16.88
N GLY A 315 -20.95 10.01 -16.89
CA GLY A 315 -20.84 8.59 -17.19
C GLY A 315 -21.61 7.70 -16.21
N VAL A 316 -21.56 8.01 -14.90
CA VAL A 316 -22.32 7.28 -13.88
C VAL A 316 -23.81 7.59 -13.97
N ARG A 317 -24.21 8.86 -14.12
CA ARG A 317 -25.62 9.24 -14.26
C ARG A 317 -26.28 8.57 -15.47
N SER A 318 -25.59 8.50 -16.60
CA SER A 318 -26.06 7.75 -17.79
C SER A 318 -26.32 6.26 -17.49
N VAL A 319 -25.50 5.61 -16.66
CA VAL A 319 -25.74 4.21 -16.24
C VAL A 319 -26.98 4.11 -15.34
N LEU A 320 -27.18 5.07 -14.44
CA LEU A 320 -28.33 5.11 -13.52
C LEU A 320 -29.65 5.42 -14.25
N GLU A 321 -29.62 6.25 -15.29
CA GLU A 321 -30.79 6.55 -16.12
C GLU A 321 -31.29 5.30 -16.87
N ASN A 322 -30.37 4.52 -17.45
CA ASN A 322 -30.72 3.24 -18.10
C ASN A 322 -31.42 2.26 -17.13
N GLN A 323 -31.12 2.32 -15.83
CA GLN A 323 -31.77 1.50 -14.81
C GLN A 323 -33.27 1.81 -14.70
N HIS A 324 -33.65 3.09 -14.81
CA HIS A 324 -35.05 3.51 -14.72
C HIS A 324 -35.86 3.12 -15.96
N ASP A 325 -35.24 3.13 -17.13
CA ASP A 325 -35.89 2.73 -18.39
C ASP A 325 -36.19 1.22 -18.42
N GLU A 326 -35.29 0.36 -17.93
CA GLU A 326 -35.58 -1.08 -17.81
C GLU A 326 -36.72 -1.38 -16.82
N VAL A 327 -36.79 -0.65 -15.69
CA VAL A 327 -37.86 -0.83 -14.69
C VAL A 327 -39.20 -0.28 -15.19
N SER A 328 -39.21 0.71 -16.08
CA SER A 328 -40.43 1.30 -16.65
C SER A 328 -41.03 0.47 -17.80
N HIS A 329 -40.27 -0.49 -18.34
CA HIS A 329 -40.69 -1.39 -19.42
C HIS A 329 -41.02 -2.83 -18.95
N MET A 330 -40.93 -3.10 -17.65
CA MET A 330 -41.47 -4.30 -17.00
C MET A 330 -42.80 -3.99 -16.32
#